data_AF-A0A6N6T8P9-F1
#
_entry.id   AF-A0A6N6T8P9-F1
#
_cell.length_a   1.000
_cell.length_b   1.000
_cell.length_c   1.000
_cell.angle_alpha   90.00
_cell.angle_beta   90.00
_cell.angle_gamma   90.00
#
_symmetry.space_group_name_H-M   'P 1'
#
loop_
_entity.id
_entity.type
_entity.pdbx_description
1 polymer ?
#
loop_
_entity_poly.entity_id
_entity_poly.type
_entity_poly.pdbx_seq_one_letter_code
_entity_poly.pdbx_strand_id
1 'polypeptide(L)'
;MSAAPGLRRWPLHPKPRAYETLEQYVRRLAEGYDIHYDSFCLHALGIPRHDRQARWFREPAPDVLQRLSDGTGVPVAHLEQMTLAHVWVRLLDELRQFAATPEGEAELERLIGQRLSQNS
;
A
#
# COMPACT_ATOMS: atom_id res chain seq x y z
N MET A 1 3.18 19.81 -33.65
CA MET A 1 2.68 18.85 -32.63
C MET A 1 3.43 19.16 -31.33
N SER A 2 2.80 19.90 -30.41
CA SER A 2 3.46 20.40 -29.19
C SER A 2 3.33 19.38 -28.07
N ALA A 3 4.44 18.97 -27.46
CA ALA A 3 4.43 18.11 -26.27
C ALA A 3 3.80 18.87 -25.10
N ALA A 4 2.90 18.20 -24.36
CA ALA A 4 2.27 18.73 -23.15
C ALA A 4 3.35 19.07 -22.10
N PRO A 5 3.18 20.12 -21.28
CA PRO A 5 4.12 20.46 -20.22
C PRO A 5 4.27 19.23 -19.32
N GLY A 6 5.48 18.66 -19.28
CA GLY A 6 5.75 17.47 -18.48
C GLY A 6 5.34 17.73 -17.03
N LEU A 7 4.31 17.00 -16.56
CA LEU A 7 3.90 17.01 -15.16
C LEU A 7 5.13 16.74 -14.32
N ARG A 8 5.63 17.80 -13.68
CA ARG A 8 6.82 17.71 -12.85
C ARG A 8 6.44 16.88 -11.65
N ARG A 9 7.06 15.69 -11.52
CA ARG A 9 6.93 14.83 -10.34
C ARG A 9 7.19 15.66 -9.08
N TRP A 10 6.55 15.29 -7.98
CA TRP A 10 6.79 15.96 -6.72
C TRP A 10 8.26 15.78 -6.30
N PRO A 11 8.91 16.78 -5.67
CA PRO A 11 10.35 16.71 -5.38
C PRO A 11 10.76 15.52 -4.50
N LEU A 12 9.91 15.14 -3.56
CA LEU A 12 10.09 14.02 -2.63
C LEU A 12 9.02 12.95 -2.92
N HIS A 13 9.44 11.83 -3.49
CA HIS A 13 8.57 10.71 -3.84
C HIS A 13 9.32 9.39 -3.60
N PRO A 14 9.56 9.02 -2.33
CA PRO A 14 10.25 7.77 -2.05
C PRO A 14 9.48 6.59 -2.66
N LYS A 15 10.18 5.56 -3.12
CA LYS A 15 9.51 4.38 -3.70
C LYS A 15 8.61 3.67 -2.66
N PRO A 16 7.50 3.03 -3.09
CA PRO A 16 6.74 2.13 -2.24
C PRO A 16 7.60 1.01 -1.68
N ARG A 17 7.31 0.58 -0.44
CA ARG A 17 7.95 -0.60 0.18
C ARG A 17 7.18 -1.88 -0.19
N ALA A 18 7.84 -3.02 -0.04
CA ALA A 18 7.17 -4.31 -0.16
C ALA A 18 6.06 -4.43 0.89
N TYR A 19 4.89 -4.95 0.50
CA TYR A 19 3.71 -5.13 1.35
C TYR A 19 3.16 -3.86 2.02
N GLU A 20 3.60 -2.68 1.59
CA GLU A 20 3.08 -1.40 2.09
C GLU A 20 1.69 -1.14 1.52
N THR A 21 0.75 -0.80 2.39
CA THR A 21 -0.59 -0.40 1.94
C THR A 21 -0.56 1.00 1.34
N LEU A 22 -1.53 1.31 0.48
CA LEU A 22 -1.66 2.63 -0.13
C LEU A 22 -1.81 3.72 0.94
N GLU A 23 -2.54 3.46 2.03
CA GLU A 23 -2.64 4.39 3.17
C GLU A 23 -1.28 4.64 3.83
N GLN A 24 -0.53 3.58 4.15
CA GLN A 24 0.80 3.71 4.75
C GLN A 24 1.75 4.50 3.85
N TYR A 25 1.71 4.23 2.54
CA TYR A 25 2.50 4.94 1.56
C TYR A 25 2.17 6.44 1.52
N VAL A 26 0.88 6.80 1.49
CA VAL A 26 0.45 8.21 1.49
C VAL A 26 0.80 8.91 2.81
N ARG A 27 0.70 8.23 3.96
CA ARG A 27 1.17 8.77 5.24
C ARG A 27 2.67 9.07 5.21
N ARG A 28 3.47 8.13 4.71
CA ARG A 28 4.92 8.31 4.56
C ARG A 28 5.30 9.40 3.57
N LEU A 29 4.50 9.60 2.52
CA LEU A 29 4.64 10.77 1.64
C LEU A 29 4.40 12.06 2.41
N ALA A 30 3.28 12.17 3.15
CA ALA A 30 2.96 13.34 3.95
C ALA A 30 4.06 13.67 4.99
N GLU A 31 4.57 12.65 5.68
CA GLU A 31 5.71 12.75 6.59
C GLU A 31 6.97 13.27 5.88
N GLY A 32 7.26 12.82 4.65
CA GLY A 32 8.39 13.30 3.86
C GLY A 32 8.31 14.78 3.49
N TYR A 33 7.11 15.37 3.47
CA TYR A 33 6.89 16.79 3.26
C TYR A 33 6.71 17.58 4.56
N ASP A 34 6.81 16.94 5.73
CA ASP A 34 6.49 17.53 7.03
C ASP A 34 5.10 18.17 7.09
N ILE A 35 4.12 17.53 6.44
CA ILE A 35 2.72 17.97 6.47
C ILE A 35 1.81 16.89 7.03
N HIS A 36 0.71 17.35 7.65
CA HIS A 36 -0.29 16.44 8.20
C HIS A 36 -0.94 15.60 7.08
N TYR A 37 -1.16 14.32 7.34
CA TYR A 37 -1.80 13.36 6.42
C TYR A 37 -3.07 13.92 5.76
N ASP A 38 -3.99 14.46 6.57
CA ASP A 38 -5.25 15.06 6.08
C ASP A 38 -5.03 16.25 5.12
N SER A 39 -3.99 17.04 5.36
CA SER A 39 -3.63 18.16 4.49
C SER A 39 -3.04 17.64 3.17
N PHE A 40 -2.22 16.59 3.21
CA PHE A 40 -1.73 15.93 2.00
C PHE A 40 -2.89 15.37 1.18
N CYS A 41 -3.80 14.62 1.81
CA CYS A 41 -4.97 14.05 1.15
C CYS A 41 -5.86 15.13 0.52
N LEU A 42 -6.07 16.26 1.20
CA LEU A 42 -6.85 17.38 0.64
C LEU A 42 -6.13 18.03 -0.54
N HIS A 43 -4.89 18.46 -0.35
CA HIS A 43 -4.22 19.35 -1.31
C HIS A 43 -3.54 18.60 -2.46
N ALA A 44 -2.96 17.44 -2.20
CA ALA A 44 -2.30 16.64 -3.24
C ALA A 44 -3.30 15.70 -3.94
N LEU A 45 -4.25 15.12 -3.19
CA LEU A 45 -5.15 14.08 -3.72
C LEU A 45 -6.59 14.54 -3.95
N GLY A 46 -6.96 15.74 -3.48
CA GLY A 46 -8.31 16.26 -3.64
C GLY A 46 -9.36 15.59 -2.74
N ILE A 47 -8.95 14.81 -1.74
CA ILE A 47 -9.88 14.11 -0.84
C ILE A 47 -10.37 15.07 0.24
N PRO A 48 -11.68 15.37 0.32
CA PRO A 48 -12.20 16.32 1.30
C PRO A 48 -11.95 15.89 2.75
N ARG A 49 -11.73 16.84 3.66
CA ARG A 49 -11.47 16.56 5.09
C ARG A 49 -12.63 15.84 5.80
N HIS A 50 -13.87 15.96 5.31
CA HIS A 50 -15.01 15.25 5.88
C HIS A 50 -15.12 13.80 5.36
N ASP A 51 -14.49 13.49 4.22
CA ASP A 51 -14.45 12.15 3.67
C ASP A 51 -13.31 11.34 4.31
N ARG A 52 -13.62 10.75 5.46
CA ARG A 52 -12.69 9.87 6.19
C ARG A 52 -12.53 8.52 5.50
N GLN A 53 -13.58 8.04 4.84
CA GLN A 53 -13.60 6.71 4.24
C GLN A 53 -12.71 6.63 3.00
N ALA A 54 -12.72 7.66 2.15
CA ALA A 54 -11.83 7.73 0.99
C ALA A 54 -10.34 7.66 1.37
N ARG A 55 -9.97 8.17 2.56
CA ARG A 55 -8.60 8.13 3.09
C ARG A 55 -8.14 6.76 3.59
N TRP A 56 -9.01 5.75 3.63
CA TRP A 56 -8.59 4.37 3.88
C TRP A 56 -8.18 3.64 2.59
N PHE A 57 -8.44 4.23 1.42
CA PHE A 57 -8.08 3.68 0.12
C PHE A 57 -8.48 2.21 -0.05
N ARG A 58 -9.64 1.81 0.48
CA ARG A 58 -10.19 0.45 0.28
C ARG A 58 -10.53 0.24 -1.19
N GLU A 59 -11.22 1.22 -1.75
CA GLU A 59 -11.59 1.34 -3.15
C GLU A 59 -11.26 2.77 -3.60
N PRO A 60 -9.96 3.06 -3.87
CA PRO A 60 -9.53 4.41 -4.19
C PRO A 60 -10.13 4.85 -5.52
N ALA A 61 -10.63 6.09 -5.58
CA ALA A 61 -11.16 6.65 -6.82
C ALA A 61 -10.07 6.71 -7.90
N PRO A 62 -10.39 6.48 -9.18
CA PRO A 62 -9.38 6.49 -10.26
C PRO A 62 -8.59 7.78 -10.36
N ASP A 63 -9.21 8.93 -10.09
CA ASP A 63 -8.54 10.23 -10.15
C ASP A 63 -7.53 10.42 -9.01
N VAL A 64 -7.80 9.84 -7.83
CA VAL A 64 -6.85 9.81 -6.70
C VAL A 64 -5.62 9.00 -7.05
N LEU A 65 -5.80 7.83 -7.68
CA LEU A 65 -4.68 7.01 -8.15
C LEU A 65 -3.88 7.71 -9.25
N GLN A 66 -4.56 8.38 -10.18
CA GLN A 66 -3.89 9.15 -11.23
C GLN A 66 -3.04 10.28 -10.64
N ARG A 67 -3.56 11.05 -9.68
CA ARG A 67 -2.79 12.11 -8.99
C ARG A 67 -1.56 11.56 -8.27
N LEU A 68 -1.68 10.41 -7.61
CA LEU A 68 -0.54 9.73 -6.99
C LEU A 68 0.49 9.29 -8.03
N SER A 69 0.03 8.72 -9.15
CA SER A 69 0.89 8.30 -10.25
C SER A 69 1.65 9.48 -10.86
N ASP A 70 0.95 10.58 -11.13
CA ASP A 70 1.56 11.80 -11.67
C ASP A 70 2.56 12.41 -10.69
N GLY A 71 2.20 12.44 -9.40
CA GLY A 71 3.03 12.99 -8.35
C GLY A 71 4.29 12.19 -8.04
N THR A 72 4.22 10.86 -8.14
CA THR A 72 5.30 9.97 -7.69
C THR A 72 6.03 9.24 -8.82
N GLY A 73 5.43 9.19 -10.01
CA GLY A 73 5.88 8.34 -11.11
C GLY A 73 5.64 6.84 -10.91
N VAL A 74 4.93 6.44 -9.85
CA VAL A 74 4.53 5.05 -9.61
C VAL A 74 3.34 4.72 -10.51
N PRO A 75 3.39 3.66 -11.34
CA PRO A 75 2.27 3.32 -12.22
C PRO A 75 0.97 3.08 -11.45
N VAL A 76 -0.17 3.53 -11.99
CA VAL A 76 -1.50 3.29 -11.41
C VAL A 76 -1.73 1.83 -11.08
N ALA A 77 -1.39 0.92 -12.01
CA ALA A 77 -1.52 -0.53 -11.77
C ALA A 77 -0.73 -1.01 -10.55
N HIS A 78 0.42 -0.40 -10.23
CA HIS A 78 1.15 -0.73 -9.00
C HIS A 78 0.44 -0.17 -7.77
N LEU A 79 -0.08 1.06 -7.83
CA LEU A 79 -0.83 1.66 -6.71
C LEU A 79 -2.12 0.88 -6.39
N GLU A 80 -2.80 0.32 -7.40
CA GLU A 80 -3.96 -0.57 -7.21
C GLU A 80 -3.60 -1.85 -6.43
N GLN A 81 -2.41 -2.40 -6.67
CA GLN A 81 -1.91 -3.58 -5.96
C GLN A 81 -1.50 -3.28 -4.51
N MET A 82 -1.50 -2.00 -4.10
CA MET A 82 -1.21 -1.58 -2.73
C MET A 82 -2.49 -1.42 -1.89
N THR A 83 -3.69 -1.66 -2.43
CA THR A 83 -4.88 -1.69 -1.58
C THR A 83 -4.78 -2.84 -0.58
N LEU A 84 -5.35 -2.66 0.62
CA LEU A 84 -5.26 -3.64 1.70
C LEU A 84 -5.72 -5.04 1.25
N ALA A 85 -6.75 -5.12 0.41
CA ALA A 85 -7.23 -6.37 -0.15
C ALA A 85 -6.17 -7.08 -0.99
N HIS A 86 -5.51 -6.39 -1.92
CA HIS A 86 -4.45 -6.97 -2.76
C HIS A 86 -3.21 -7.34 -1.95
N VAL A 87 -2.82 -6.51 -0.97
CA VAL A 87 -1.71 -6.81 -0.05
C VAL A 87 -1.99 -8.11 0.71
N TRP A 88 -3.21 -8.31 1.22
CA TRP A 88 -3.60 -9.56 1.88
C TRP A 88 -3.59 -10.76 0.96
N VAL A 89 -4.12 -10.64 -0.27
CA VAL A 89 -4.09 -11.73 -1.25
C VAL A 89 -2.67 -12.19 -1.53
N ARG A 90 -1.75 -11.24 -1.73
CA ARG A 90 -0.33 -11.54 -1.96
C ARG A 90 0.34 -12.21 -0.76
N LEU A 91 0.09 -11.70 0.45
CA LEU A 91 0.61 -12.30 1.69
C LEU A 91 0.11 -13.74 1.88
N LEU A 92 -1.18 -13.99 1.62
CA LEU A 92 -1.75 -15.33 1.70
C LEU A 92 -1.19 -16.28 0.64
N ASP A 93 -0.90 -15.76 -0.55
CA ASP A 93 -0.28 -16.55 -1.60
C ASP A 93 1.16 -16.94 -1.25
N GLU A 94 1.98 -15.99 -0.78
CA GLU A 94 3.33 -16.29 -0.28
C GLU A 94 3.32 -17.27 0.89
N LEU A 95 2.40 -17.11 1.84
CA LEU A 95 2.24 -18.04 2.95
C LEU A 95 1.89 -19.45 2.46
N ARG A 96 1.00 -19.56 1.46
CA ARG A 96 0.63 -20.85 0.86
C ARG A 96 1.81 -21.50 0.14
N GLN A 97 2.57 -20.70 -0.61
CA GLN A 97 3.77 -21.17 -1.30
C GLN A 97 4.83 -21.67 -0.31
N PHE A 98 5.05 -20.91 0.78
CA PHE A 98 5.95 -21.33 1.86
C PHE A 98 5.48 -22.62 2.52
N ALA A 99 4.19 -22.72 2.88
CA ALA A 99 3.63 -23.91 3.51
C ALA A 99 3.69 -25.16 2.62
N ALA A 100 3.82 -25.01 1.29
CA ALA A 100 4.01 -26.12 0.36
C ALA A 100 5.47 -26.59 0.24
N THR A 101 6.40 -25.95 0.94
CA THR A 101 7.81 -26.39 1.02
C THR A 101 8.02 -27.35 2.19
N PRO A 102 8.99 -28.29 2.12
CA PRO A 102 9.34 -29.15 3.24
C PRO A 102 9.70 -28.36 4.52
N GLU A 103 10.38 -27.22 4.36
CA GLU A 103 10.71 -26.32 5.46
C GLU A 103 9.45 -25.72 6.11
N GLY A 104 8.48 -25.32 5.28
CA GLY A 104 7.21 -24.79 5.76
C GLY A 104 6.32 -25.83 6.44
N GLU A 105 6.29 -27.07 5.93
CA GLU A 105 5.59 -28.20 6.56
C GLU A 105 6.16 -28.49 7.94
N ALA A 106 7.49 -28.61 8.05
CA ALA A 106 8.16 -28.88 9.32
C ALA A 106 7.92 -27.77 10.37
N GLU A 107 7.92 -26.50 9.93
CA GLU A 107 7.64 -25.37 10.81
C GLU A 107 6.17 -25.34 11.28
N LEU A 108 5.22 -25.69 10.41
CA LEU A 108 3.81 -25.78 10.78
C LEU A 108 3.56 -26.89 11.81
N GLU A 109 4.16 -28.07 11.61
CA GLU A 109 4.11 -29.18 12.57
C GLU A 109 4.68 -28.76 13.94
N ARG A 110 5.81 -28.03 13.94
CA ARG A 110 6.42 -27.49 15.17
C ARG A 110 5.45 -26.59 15.93
N LEU A 111 4.78 -25.66 15.24
CA LEU A 111 3.84 -24.72 15.85
C LEU A 111 2.59 -25.43 16.41
N ILE A 112 2.06 -26.42 15.69
CA ILE A 112 0.92 -27.23 16.16
C ILE A 112 1.31 -28.01 17.42
N GLY A 113 2.48 -28.66 17.43
CA GLY A 113 2.99 -29.39 18.59
C GLY A 113 3.17 -28.51 19.83
N GLN A 114 3.66 -27.28 19.66
CA GLN A 114 3.80 -26.32 20.76
C GLN A 114 2.46 -25.88 21.34
N ARG A 115 1.44 -25.66 20.50
CA ARG A 115 0.11 -25.23 20.95
C ARG A 115 -0.63 -26.32 21.74
N LEU A 116 -0.44 -27.59 21.36
CA LEU A 116 -1.00 -28.72 22.11
C LEU A 116 -0.34 -28.90 23.48
N SER A 117 0.97 -28.61 23.58
CA SER A 117 1.72 -28.69 24.85
C SER A 117 1.38 -27.58 25.85
N GLN A 118 0.92 -26.40 25.41
CA GLN A 118 0.56 -25.31 26.33
C GLN A 118 -0.87 -25.40 26.88
N ASN A 119 -1.71 -26.27 26.31
CA ASN A 119 -3.10 -26.50 26.74
C ASN A 119 -3.28 -27.78 27.57
N SER A 120 -2.19 -28.43 28.00
CA SER A 120 -2.19 -29.66 28.83
C SER A 120 -1.76 -29.37 30.27
#